data_AF-A0A7L0K3Q4-F1
#
_entry.id   AF-A0A7L0K3Q4-F1
#
_cell.length_a   1.000
_cell.length_b   1.000
_cell.length_c   1.000
_cell.angle_alpha   90.00
_cell.angle_beta   90.00
_cell.angle_gamma   90.00
#
_symmetry.space_group_name_H-M   'P 1'
#
loop_
_entity.id
_entity.type
_entity.pdbx_description
1 polymer ?
#
loop_
_entity_poly.entity_id
_entity_poly.type
_entity_poly.pdbx_seq_one_letter_code
_entity_poly.pdbx_strand_id
1 'polypeptide(L)'
;MSQKHLKEAFISNLNGTSLLEISLGLSLPPLCLLCRGLLLILYYLQYGKPLSSRKYSLLLDFTVLISPLLFSCTVLSPVLFFVPTIIAAFCAGIFSKIYSQRKHDTRVPFRQIVKDFQKTFLDSEYIPAITVFRVYINVLTSISILAVDFPQYPRRYAKAETYGTGVMDLGVGAFVFSNALVCPEVRQKSCVTQPKFSSLAKQSFSIWPLIFLGVGRLLSVKSIEYHEHTSEYGVHWNFFFTLAFVRLAASLLLAIFPKNKSWIVAINLAVFYQLILNITSLKTFVLHGSNGRDTRVGFLNANREGLLSLFGYLAIYMASVQVGLYLVRCRNSVKDWMEAVRFLLLTVLVLFIFLHLSQAHADPVSRRMANLSYCVWAVAHCLTFFVCFVVTDLVLVFTKLLVKGSSVPSCWNVVKPPNTSKKHEAEAVPVRREGKLPRVCLISAVNKNQLLFFLLANVMTGIVNITIDTIHSKTAVTLCILHLYMFCNCLIIYTLHAKNIVLKFW
;
A
#
# COMPACT_ATOMS: atom_id res chain seq x y z
N MET A 1 0.72 -38.63 6.95
CA MET A 1 -0.03 -37.42 6.57
C MET A 1 0.20 -37.15 5.10
N SER A 2 -0.84 -36.83 4.32
CA SER A 2 -0.64 -36.31 2.96
C SER A 2 0.11 -34.97 3.03
N GLN A 3 0.98 -34.65 2.05
CA GLN A 3 1.65 -33.35 1.92
C GLN A 3 0.67 -32.17 2.01
N LYS A 4 -0.58 -32.43 1.58
CA LYS A 4 -1.78 -31.60 1.74
C LYS A 4 -1.99 -31.10 3.19
N HIS A 5 -2.16 -32.05 4.11
CA HIS A 5 -2.43 -31.76 5.52
C HIS A 5 -1.24 -31.12 6.24
N LEU A 6 -0.02 -31.44 5.81
CA LEU A 6 1.20 -30.82 6.33
C LEU A 6 1.25 -29.32 5.98
N LYS A 7 0.91 -28.92 4.75
CA LYS A 7 0.84 -27.51 4.35
C LYS A 7 -0.24 -26.73 5.13
N GLU A 8 -1.41 -27.33 5.34
CA GLU A 8 -2.49 -26.71 6.12
C GLU A 8 -2.11 -26.54 7.59
N ALA A 9 -1.59 -27.60 8.22
CA ALA A 9 -1.12 -27.54 9.60
C ALA A 9 -0.03 -26.48 9.78
N PHE A 10 0.84 -26.33 8.79
CA PHE A 10 1.95 -25.37 8.79
C PHE A 10 1.52 -23.88 8.80
N ILE A 11 0.29 -23.58 8.37
CA ILE A 11 -0.23 -22.19 8.27
C ILE A 11 -1.39 -21.95 9.28
N SER A 12 -1.79 -22.99 10.03
CA SER A 12 -2.89 -22.94 11.00
C SER A 12 -2.47 -22.49 12.42
N ASN A 13 -3.46 -22.07 13.21
CA ASN A 13 -3.43 -21.70 14.63
C ASN A 13 -2.43 -20.59 15.00
N LEU A 14 -2.37 -19.54 14.19
CA LEU A 14 -1.43 -18.42 14.36
C LEU A 14 -2.11 -17.21 15.04
N ASN A 15 -1.38 -16.57 15.97
CA ASN A 15 -1.85 -15.43 16.78
C ASN A 15 -1.22 -14.07 16.38
N GLY A 16 -0.45 -14.05 15.28
CA GLY A 16 0.21 -12.84 14.76
C GLY A 16 1.40 -12.36 15.60
N THR A 17 1.70 -11.06 15.52
CA THR A 17 2.77 -10.37 16.25
C THR A 17 2.29 -9.07 16.91
N SER A 18 3.18 -8.39 17.64
CA SER A 18 2.96 -7.10 18.28
C SER A 18 2.76 -5.95 17.29
N LEU A 19 1.98 -4.95 17.70
CA LEU A 19 1.75 -3.71 16.93
C LEU A 19 3.04 -2.94 16.62
N LEU A 20 3.99 -2.96 17.55
CA LEU A 20 5.27 -2.28 17.42
C LEU A 20 6.11 -2.90 16.29
N GLU A 21 6.16 -4.23 16.23
CA GLU A 21 6.92 -4.93 15.19
C GLU A 21 6.38 -4.61 13.79
N ILE A 22 5.05 -4.55 13.64
CA ILE A 22 4.41 -4.18 12.37
C ILE A 22 4.74 -2.74 12.00
N SER A 23 4.64 -1.81 12.97
CA SER A 23 4.96 -0.39 12.76
C SER A 23 6.42 -0.20 12.32
N LEU A 24 7.36 -0.94 12.93
CA LEU A 24 8.78 -0.93 12.55
C LEU A 24 8.99 -1.51 11.15
N GLY A 25 8.34 -2.63 10.82
CA GLY A 25 8.39 -3.21 9.47
C GLY A 25 7.90 -2.23 8.39
N LEU A 26 6.80 -1.50 8.66
CA LEU A 26 6.26 -0.49 7.74
C LEU A 26 7.15 0.73 7.56
N SER A 27 8.09 0.99 8.48
CA SER A 27 9.07 2.08 8.34
C SER A 27 10.20 1.77 7.34
N LEU A 28 10.38 0.49 6.97
CA LEU A 28 11.47 0.04 6.11
C LEU A 28 11.32 0.43 4.63
N PRO A 29 10.14 0.28 3.98
CA PRO A 29 9.95 0.73 2.59
C PRO A 29 10.22 2.23 2.33
N PRO A 30 9.77 3.18 3.19
CA PRO A 30 10.10 4.59 3.06
C PRO A 30 11.61 4.84 3.20
N LEU A 31 12.30 4.16 4.12
CA LEU A 31 13.75 4.27 4.25
C LEU A 31 14.49 3.72 3.02
N CYS A 32 14.02 2.64 2.42
CA CYS A 32 14.56 2.12 1.15
C CYS A 32 14.37 3.13 0.01
N LEU A 33 13.21 3.79 -0.06
CA LEU A 33 12.97 4.86 -1.03
C LEU A 33 13.90 6.06 -0.81
N LEU A 34 14.11 6.46 0.45
CA LEU A 34 15.03 7.53 0.82
C LEU A 34 16.46 7.18 0.37
N CYS A 35 16.92 5.97 0.69
CA CYS A 35 18.23 5.46 0.32
C CYS A 35 18.45 5.54 -1.20
N ARG A 36 17.50 5.02 -1.98
CA ARG A 36 17.53 5.10 -3.44
C ARG A 36 17.63 6.55 -3.93
N GLY A 37 16.80 7.44 -3.42
CA GLY A 37 16.79 8.84 -3.84
C GLY A 37 18.10 9.55 -3.53
N LEU A 38 18.66 9.31 -2.35
CA LEU A 38 19.96 9.86 -1.94
C LEU A 38 21.12 9.32 -2.78
N LEU A 39 21.13 8.02 -3.11
CA LEU A 39 22.13 7.42 -3.99
C LEU A 39 22.09 8.03 -5.40
N LEU A 40 20.90 8.26 -5.95
CA LEU A 40 20.74 8.91 -7.27
C LEU A 40 21.23 10.38 -7.25
N ILE A 41 21.00 11.10 -6.16
CA ILE A 41 21.50 12.48 -6.01
C ILE A 41 23.02 12.49 -5.86
N LEU A 42 23.58 11.58 -5.05
CA LEU A 42 25.03 11.44 -4.89
C LEU A 42 25.71 11.06 -6.21
N TYR A 43 25.12 10.15 -6.99
CA TYR A 43 25.62 9.79 -8.32
C TYR A 43 25.64 11.01 -9.26
N TYR A 44 24.56 11.81 -9.26
CA TYR A 44 24.50 13.03 -10.06
C TYR A 44 25.57 14.04 -9.63
N LEU A 45 25.81 14.18 -8.33
CA LEU A 45 26.83 15.09 -7.79
C LEU A 45 28.25 14.68 -8.21
N GLN A 46 28.54 13.38 -8.29
CA GLN A 46 29.87 12.88 -8.68
C GLN A 46 30.11 12.92 -10.20
N TYR A 47 29.13 12.52 -11.00
CA TYR A 47 29.31 12.32 -12.45
C TYR A 47 28.70 13.44 -13.31
N GLY A 48 27.96 14.38 -12.72
CA GLY A 48 27.26 15.48 -13.41
C GLY A 48 26.12 15.03 -14.34
N LYS A 49 25.89 13.73 -14.49
CA LYS A 49 24.89 13.14 -15.37
C LYS A 49 23.93 12.22 -14.60
N PRO A 50 22.63 12.24 -14.91
CA PRO A 50 21.68 11.33 -14.32
C PRO A 50 21.93 9.89 -14.82
N LEU A 51 21.61 8.89 -13.99
CA LEU A 51 21.67 7.49 -14.40
C LEU A 51 20.68 7.24 -15.55
N SER A 52 21.21 7.04 -16.77
CA SER A 52 20.42 6.89 -18.00
C SER A 52 20.21 5.42 -18.40
N SER A 53 21.11 4.53 -17.99
CA SER A 53 21.03 3.11 -18.35
C SER A 53 19.85 2.44 -17.67
N ARG A 54 18.93 1.90 -18.48
CA ARG A 54 17.74 1.17 -18.02
C ARG A 54 18.11 -0.07 -17.19
N LYS A 55 19.16 -0.80 -17.61
CA LYS A 55 19.63 -2.01 -16.91
C LYS A 55 20.12 -1.68 -15.50
N TYR A 56 21.00 -0.67 -15.38
CA TYR A 56 21.53 -0.26 -14.08
C TYR A 56 20.45 0.39 -13.20
N SER A 57 19.48 1.11 -13.79
CA SER A 57 18.34 1.64 -13.03
C SER A 57 17.46 0.53 -12.47
N LEU A 58 17.16 -0.53 -13.25
CA LEU A 58 16.38 -1.67 -12.75
C LEU A 58 17.14 -2.41 -11.65
N LEU A 59 18.44 -2.65 -11.84
CA LEU A 59 19.26 -3.36 -10.86
C LEU A 59 19.39 -2.58 -9.56
N LEU A 60 19.61 -1.26 -9.62
CA LEU A 60 19.58 -0.38 -8.46
C LEU A 60 18.21 -0.37 -7.77
N ASP A 61 17.12 -0.23 -8.54
CA ASP A 61 15.77 -0.25 -7.99
C ASP A 61 15.47 -1.60 -7.31
N PHE A 62 15.86 -2.73 -7.90
CA PHE A 62 15.65 -4.06 -7.32
C PHE A 62 16.46 -4.27 -6.04
N THR A 63 17.77 -3.96 -6.09
CA THR A 63 18.69 -4.13 -4.95
C THR A 63 18.34 -3.23 -3.77
N VAL A 64 17.87 -2.01 -4.00
CA VAL A 64 17.58 -1.05 -2.91
C VAL A 64 16.13 -1.08 -2.47
N LEU A 65 15.16 -1.24 -3.38
CA LEU A 65 13.73 -1.17 -3.03
C LEU A 65 13.10 -2.53 -2.69
N ILE A 66 13.60 -3.64 -3.25
CA ILE A 66 12.96 -4.95 -3.13
C ILE A 66 13.74 -5.89 -2.22
N SER A 67 15.05 -6.02 -2.43
CA SER A 67 15.88 -6.99 -1.69
C SER A 67 15.90 -6.76 -0.16
N PRO A 68 15.98 -5.53 0.38
CA PRO A 68 15.93 -5.32 1.83
C PRO A 68 14.60 -5.73 2.44
N LEU A 69 13.49 -5.56 1.71
CA LEU A 69 12.16 -6.01 2.14
C LEU A 69 12.10 -7.54 2.20
N LEU A 70 12.62 -8.22 1.17
CA LEU A 70 12.71 -9.69 1.13
C LEU A 70 13.49 -10.25 2.32
N PHE A 71 14.66 -9.68 2.60
CA PHE A 71 15.47 -10.11 3.74
C PHE A 71 14.76 -9.84 5.07
N SER A 72 14.11 -8.68 5.22
CA SER A 72 13.37 -8.31 6.44
C SER A 72 12.18 -9.22 6.70
N CYS A 73 11.48 -9.68 5.66
CA CYS A 73 10.39 -10.63 5.78
C CYS A 73 10.85 -12.08 5.97
N THR A 74 12.15 -12.37 5.88
CA THR A 74 12.71 -13.73 5.98
C THR A 74 13.80 -13.80 7.04
N VAL A 75 15.07 -13.82 6.65
CA VAL A 75 16.21 -14.12 7.52
C VAL A 75 16.50 -12.99 8.53
N LEU A 76 16.21 -11.74 8.21
CA LEU A 76 16.45 -10.60 9.11
C LEU A 76 15.28 -10.31 10.06
N SER A 77 14.19 -11.09 10.01
CA SER A 77 13.05 -10.87 10.89
C SER A 77 13.37 -10.93 12.39
N PRO A 78 14.30 -11.77 12.90
CA PRO A 78 14.61 -11.81 14.33
C PRO A 78 15.25 -10.50 14.82
N VAL A 79 15.98 -9.82 13.94
CA VAL A 79 16.70 -8.57 14.22
C VAL A 79 16.01 -7.35 13.64
N LEU A 80 14.71 -7.45 13.31
CA LEU A 80 13.97 -6.39 12.60
C LEU A 80 14.05 -5.02 13.29
N PHE A 81 14.17 -4.98 14.63
CA PHE A 81 14.32 -3.73 15.38
C PHE A 81 15.56 -2.91 14.96
N PHE A 82 16.64 -3.57 14.55
CA PHE A 82 17.89 -2.91 14.14
C PHE A 82 17.92 -2.57 12.65
N VAL A 83 17.12 -3.23 11.81
CA VAL A 83 17.23 -3.05 10.36
C VAL A 83 16.84 -1.63 9.90
N PRO A 84 15.70 -1.03 10.31
CA PRO A 84 15.36 0.34 9.98
C PRO A 84 16.40 1.35 10.50
N THR A 85 16.94 1.14 11.70
CA THR A 85 17.92 2.07 12.29
C THR A 85 19.24 2.04 11.54
N ILE A 86 19.71 0.87 11.11
CA ILE A 86 20.91 0.73 10.26
C ILE A 86 20.70 1.43 8.90
N ILE A 87 19.57 1.20 8.23
CA ILE A 87 19.28 1.85 6.94
C ILE A 87 19.15 3.37 7.12
N ALA A 88 18.51 3.83 8.20
CA ALA A 88 18.41 5.26 8.51
C ALA A 88 19.77 5.90 8.76
N ALA A 89 20.67 5.23 9.50
CA ALA A 89 22.04 5.69 9.72
C ALA A 89 22.84 5.76 8.41
N PHE A 90 22.68 4.77 7.52
CA PHE A 90 23.29 4.78 6.20
C PHE A 90 22.78 5.95 5.33
N CYS A 91 21.47 6.18 5.32
CA CYS A 91 20.87 7.35 4.66
C CYS A 91 21.40 8.67 5.23
N ALA A 92 21.51 8.79 6.56
CA ALA A 92 22.07 9.97 7.21
C ALA A 92 23.54 10.20 6.82
N GLY A 93 24.35 9.14 6.71
CA GLY A 93 25.73 9.21 6.23
C GLY A 93 25.83 9.73 4.79
N ILE A 94 25.01 9.23 3.87
CA ILE A 94 24.95 9.72 2.49
C ILE A 94 24.52 11.19 2.45
N PHE A 95 23.48 11.55 3.20
CA PHE A 95 22.99 12.91 3.28
C PHE A 95 24.06 13.88 3.82
N SER A 96 24.76 13.51 4.89
CA SER A 96 25.89 14.30 5.43
C SER A 96 27.00 14.47 4.41
N LYS A 97 27.31 13.43 3.62
CA LYS A 97 28.29 13.54 2.52
C LYS A 97 27.85 14.54 1.46
N ILE A 98 26.60 14.46 0.98
CA ILE A 98 26.02 15.42 0.02
C ILE A 98 26.09 16.85 0.58
N TYR A 99 25.71 17.03 1.84
CA TYR A 99 25.73 18.34 2.49
C TYR A 99 27.16 18.90 2.62
N SER A 100 28.13 18.08 3.00
CA SER A 100 29.53 18.48 3.15
C SER A 100 30.17 18.92 1.83
N GLN A 101 29.92 18.19 0.74
CA GLN A 101 30.45 18.53 -0.59
C GLN A 101 29.89 19.86 -1.09
N ARG A 102 28.60 20.13 -0.84
CA ARG A 102 27.98 21.42 -1.19
C ARG A 102 28.47 22.60 -0.35
N LYS A 103 28.85 22.37 0.92
CA LYS A 103 29.41 23.42 1.79
C LYS A 103 30.70 24.02 1.21
N HIS A 104 31.45 23.24 0.43
CA HIS A 104 32.62 23.74 -0.29
C HIS A 104 32.25 24.72 -1.42
N ASP A 105 31.12 24.52 -2.09
CA ASP A 105 30.74 25.32 -3.27
C ASP A 105 29.94 26.60 -2.93
N THR A 106 29.13 26.61 -1.86
CA THR A 106 28.25 27.76 -1.56
C THR A 106 28.11 28.03 -0.05
N ARG A 107 28.61 29.18 0.42
CA ARG A 107 28.55 29.63 1.83
C ARG A 107 27.20 30.27 2.21
N VAL A 108 26.09 29.58 1.96
CA VAL A 108 24.75 30.07 2.36
C VAL A 108 24.40 29.55 3.76
N PRO A 109 23.95 30.40 4.71
CA PRO A 109 23.60 29.95 6.06
C PRO A 109 22.41 28.97 6.03
N PHE A 110 22.47 27.93 6.86
CA PHE A 110 21.47 26.85 6.90
C PHE A 110 20.05 27.36 7.14
N ARG A 111 19.88 28.37 8.00
CA ARG A 111 18.58 28.98 8.31
C ARG A 111 17.91 29.59 7.07
N GLN A 112 18.69 30.13 6.13
CA GLN A 112 18.15 30.65 4.87
C GLN A 112 17.65 29.52 3.97
N ILE A 113 18.40 28.41 3.90
CA ILE A 113 18.03 27.22 3.11
C ILE A 113 16.70 26.63 3.60
N VAL A 114 16.52 26.53 4.91
CA VAL A 114 15.26 26.03 5.50
C VAL A 114 14.10 26.98 5.18
N LYS A 115 14.32 28.31 5.23
CA LYS A 115 13.30 29.29 4.82
C LYS A 115 12.95 29.16 3.33
N ASP A 116 13.93 28.95 2.47
CA ASP A 116 13.72 28.78 1.03
C ASP A 116 12.99 27.45 0.74
N PHE A 117 13.35 26.38 1.45
CA PHE A 117 12.64 25.10 1.39
C PHE A 117 11.17 25.24 1.78
N GLN A 118 10.89 25.93 2.90
CA GLN A 118 9.51 26.16 3.35
C GLN A 118 8.66 26.95 2.35
N LYS A 119 9.28 27.82 1.53
CA LYS A 119 8.62 28.61 0.49
C LYS A 119 8.58 27.91 -0.87
N THR A 120 9.18 26.73 -0.99
CA THR A 120 9.25 26.01 -2.26
C THR A 120 7.87 25.52 -2.67
N PHE A 121 7.51 25.80 -3.93
CA PHE A 121 6.23 25.38 -4.49
C PHE A 121 6.33 23.96 -5.06
N LEU A 122 5.33 23.15 -4.74
CA LEU A 122 5.21 21.76 -5.16
C LEU A 122 4.07 21.60 -6.16
N ASP A 123 4.22 20.64 -7.07
CA ASP A 123 3.15 20.23 -7.99
C ASP A 123 1.94 19.71 -7.21
N SER A 124 0.79 20.40 -7.33
CA SER A 124 -0.43 20.05 -6.60
C SER A 124 -1.28 18.98 -7.30
N GLU A 125 -1.03 18.68 -8.58
CA GLU A 125 -1.81 17.69 -9.32
C GLU A 125 -1.31 16.26 -9.10
N TYR A 126 -0.02 16.10 -8.79
CA TYR A 126 0.61 14.81 -8.56
C TYR A 126 1.15 14.69 -7.13
N ILE A 127 0.57 13.79 -6.34
CA ILE A 127 1.03 13.44 -4.99
C ILE A 127 1.84 12.14 -5.07
N PRO A 128 3.18 12.17 -5.01
CA PRO A 128 4.03 10.99 -5.18
C PRO A 128 3.80 9.95 -4.08
N ALA A 129 3.56 10.39 -2.84
CA ALA A 129 3.30 9.50 -1.70
C ALA A 129 2.11 8.56 -1.93
N ILE A 130 1.04 9.01 -2.60
CA ILE A 130 -0.10 8.15 -2.96
C ILE A 130 0.35 7.05 -3.93
N THR A 131 1.13 7.41 -4.94
CA THR A 131 1.65 6.46 -5.93
C THR A 131 2.54 5.41 -5.28
N VAL A 132 3.50 5.86 -4.47
CA VAL A 132 4.48 5.02 -3.79
C VAL A 132 3.80 4.09 -2.78
N PHE A 133 2.86 4.60 -1.98
CA PHE A 133 2.08 3.80 -1.03
C PHE A 133 1.40 2.62 -1.70
N ARG A 134 0.70 2.86 -2.83
CA ARG A 134 0.00 1.81 -3.58
C ARG A 134 0.96 0.80 -4.21
N VAL A 135 2.13 1.25 -4.68
CA VAL A 135 3.18 0.35 -5.21
C VAL A 135 3.71 -0.56 -4.11
N TYR A 136 4.05 -0.02 -2.94
CA TYR A 136 4.60 -0.84 -1.87
C TYR A 136 3.60 -1.81 -1.24
N ILE A 137 2.30 -1.48 -1.19
CA ILE A 137 1.27 -2.46 -0.82
C ILE A 137 1.32 -3.68 -1.77
N ASN A 138 1.42 -3.43 -3.07
CA ASN A 138 1.53 -4.52 -4.05
C ASN A 138 2.84 -5.30 -3.89
N VAL A 139 3.98 -4.63 -3.74
CA VAL A 139 5.28 -5.28 -3.55
C VAL A 139 5.32 -6.14 -2.28
N LEU A 140 4.92 -5.60 -1.14
CA LEU A 140 4.88 -6.33 0.13
C LEU A 140 3.92 -7.51 0.07
N THR A 141 2.79 -7.35 -0.62
CA THR A 141 1.84 -8.45 -0.84
C THR A 141 2.48 -9.54 -1.70
N SER A 142 3.08 -9.21 -2.84
CA SER A 142 3.75 -10.19 -3.71
C SER A 142 4.85 -10.95 -2.99
N ILE A 143 5.63 -10.28 -2.13
CA ILE A 143 6.62 -10.95 -1.28
C ILE A 143 5.92 -11.93 -0.32
N SER A 144 4.91 -11.46 0.41
CA SER A 144 4.29 -12.24 1.49
C SER A 144 3.48 -13.44 1.00
N ILE A 145 2.80 -13.34 -0.16
CA ILE A 145 1.95 -14.43 -0.68
C ILE A 145 2.74 -15.66 -1.11
N LEU A 146 4.02 -15.51 -1.50
CA LEU A 146 4.90 -16.65 -1.79
C LEU A 146 5.75 -17.01 -0.57
N ALA A 147 6.27 -16.02 0.16
CA ALA A 147 7.16 -16.27 1.29
C ALA A 147 6.49 -17.09 2.40
N VAL A 148 5.18 -16.92 2.63
CA VAL A 148 4.43 -17.67 3.65
C VAL A 148 4.54 -19.19 3.47
N ASP A 149 4.71 -19.69 2.25
CA ASP A 149 4.81 -21.13 1.97
C ASP A 149 6.18 -21.73 2.33
N PHE A 150 7.17 -20.89 2.71
CA PHE A 150 8.51 -21.31 3.09
C PHE A 150 8.78 -21.17 4.60
N PRO A 151 9.54 -22.09 5.24
CA PRO A 151 9.91 -22.02 6.66
C PRO A 151 10.56 -20.71 7.12
N GLN A 152 11.32 -20.06 6.25
CA GLN A 152 12.08 -18.87 6.56
C GLN A 152 11.18 -17.63 6.77
N TYR A 153 9.93 -17.66 6.30
CA TYR A 153 8.97 -16.62 6.63
C TYR A 153 8.42 -16.86 8.05
N PRO A 154 8.55 -15.88 8.97
CA PRO A 154 8.07 -16.05 10.34
C PRO A 154 6.57 -16.27 10.39
N ARG A 155 6.14 -17.31 11.11
CA ARG A 155 4.72 -17.62 11.27
C ARG A 155 3.94 -16.47 11.94
N ARG A 156 4.60 -15.66 12.78
CA ARG A 156 4.03 -14.45 13.38
C ARG A 156 3.62 -13.35 12.38
N TYR A 157 4.13 -13.39 11.14
CA TYR A 157 3.74 -12.45 10.08
C TYR A 157 2.60 -12.98 9.19
N ALA A 158 2.30 -14.27 9.28
CA ALA A 158 1.19 -14.87 8.57
C ALA A 158 -0.15 -14.41 9.17
N LYS A 159 -1.25 -14.79 8.50
CA LYS A 159 -2.60 -14.39 8.91
C LYS A 159 -2.94 -15.00 10.27
N ALA A 160 -3.50 -14.20 11.16
CA ALA A 160 -4.07 -14.71 12.41
C ALA A 160 -5.41 -15.42 12.13
N GLU A 161 -5.71 -16.49 12.87
CA GLU A 161 -6.92 -17.28 12.64
C GLU A 161 -8.19 -16.67 13.21
N THR A 162 -8.15 -16.23 14.47
CA THR A 162 -9.30 -15.67 15.17
C THR A 162 -9.00 -14.24 15.62
N TYR A 163 -7.98 -14.08 16.46
CA TYR A 163 -7.53 -12.81 16.99
C TYR A 163 -6.01 -12.69 16.85
N GLY A 164 -5.56 -11.47 16.63
CA GLY A 164 -4.15 -11.16 16.47
C GLY A 164 -3.88 -10.21 15.32
N THR A 165 -2.62 -9.82 15.19
CA THR A 165 -2.17 -8.89 14.15
C THR A 165 -0.95 -9.46 13.43
N GLY A 166 -1.12 -10.01 12.24
CA GLY A 166 -0.04 -10.35 11.33
C GLY A 166 0.23 -9.24 10.30
N VAL A 167 1.40 -9.31 9.64
CA VAL A 167 1.70 -8.43 8.49
C VAL A 167 0.74 -8.71 7.34
N MET A 168 0.40 -9.99 7.10
CA MET A 168 -0.57 -10.38 6.10
C MET A 168 -2.01 -9.93 6.43
N ASP A 169 -2.32 -9.72 7.72
CA ASP A 169 -3.65 -9.26 8.12
C ASP A 169 -3.91 -7.79 7.74
N LEU A 170 -2.86 -6.98 7.64
CA LEU A 170 -2.95 -5.59 7.18
C LEU A 170 -3.28 -5.50 5.69
N GLY A 171 -2.92 -6.52 4.89
CA GLY A 171 -2.96 -6.48 3.44
C GLY A 171 -4.33 -6.09 2.88
N VAL A 172 -5.40 -6.78 3.30
CA VAL A 172 -6.76 -6.53 2.81
C VAL A 172 -7.22 -5.12 3.15
N GLY A 173 -7.01 -4.68 4.40
CA GLY A 173 -7.33 -3.32 4.84
C GLY A 173 -6.55 -2.27 4.05
N ALA A 174 -5.28 -2.51 3.79
CA ALA A 174 -4.42 -1.63 3.01
C ALA A 174 -4.84 -1.54 1.54
N PHE A 175 -5.28 -2.63 0.91
CA PHE A 175 -5.83 -2.59 -0.46
C PHE A 175 -7.14 -1.79 -0.53
N VAL A 176 -8.05 -2.01 0.43
CA VAL A 176 -9.31 -1.27 0.53
C VAL A 176 -9.03 0.23 0.72
N PHE A 177 -8.13 0.58 1.64
CA PHE A 177 -7.68 1.95 1.86
C PHE A 177 -7.03 2.56 0.61
N SER A 178 -6.10 1.85 -0.03
CA SER A 178 -5.43 2.28 -1.27
C SER A 178 -6.43 2.58 -2.40
N ASN A 179 -7.44 1.73 -2.58
CA ASN A 179 -8.44 1.89 -3.63
C ASN A 179 -9.40 3.05 -3.35
N ALA A 180 -9.80 3.23 -2.09
CA ALA A 180 -10.61 4.36 -1.66
C ALA A 180 -9.88 5.71 -1.82
N LEU A 181 -8.57 5.75 -1.59
CA LEU A 181 -7.76 6.98 -1.68
C LEU A 181 -7.76 7.61 -3.07
N VAL A 182 -7.93 6.80 -4.12
CA VAL A 182 -7.89 7.23 -5.52
C VAL A 182 -9.23 7.07 -6.23
N CYS A 183 -10.32 6.91 -5.49
CA CYS A 183 -11.63 6.74 -6.09
C CYS A 183 -12.03 7.99 -6.92
N PRO A 184 -12.82 7.82 -7.98
CA PRO A 184 -13.26 8.94 -8.82
C PRO A 184 -13.89 10.09 -8.03
N GLU A 185 -14.64 9.80 -6.98
CA GLU A 185 -15.34 10.76 -6.13
C GLU A 185 -14.39 11.69 -5.36
N VAL A 186 -13.21 11.18 -4.99
CA VAL A 186 -12.11 11.95 -4.38
C VAL A 186 -11.40 12.79 -5.43
N ARG A 187 -11.23 12.27 -6.64
CA ARG A 187 -10.53 12.94 -7.76
C ARG A 187 -11.36 14.00 -8.48
N GLN A 188 -12.69 13.96 -8.35
CA GLN A 188 -13.58 14.95 -8.97
C GLN A 188 -13.32 16.34 -8.37
N LYS A 189 -12.73 17.24 -9.19
CA LYS A 189 -12.67 18.68 -8.90
C LYS A 189 -14.11 19.17 -8.70
N SER A 190 -14.34 19.96 -7.64
CA SER A 190 -15.67 20.38 -7.13
C SER A 190 -16.58 21.13 -8.13
N CYS A 191 -16.17 21.28 -9.39
CA CYS A 191 -16.81 22.10 -10.41
C CYS A 191 -17.62 21.30 -11.45
N VAL A 192 -17.61 19.95 -11.41
CA VAL A 192 -18.39 19.13 -12.36
C VAL A 192 -19.51 18.38 -11.63
N THR A 193 -20.73 18.89 -11.76
CA THR A 193 -21.96 18.27 -11.23
C THR A 193 -22.36 17.10 -12.12
N GLN A 194 -21.82 15.90 -11.88
CA GLN A 194 -22.33 14.68 -12.51
C GLN A 194 -23.60 14.21 -11.76
N PRO A 195 -24.61 13.65 -12.46
CA PRO A 195 -25.76 13.04 -11.82
C PRO A 195 -25.31 11.86 -10.95
N LYS A 196 -25.75 11.86 -9.68
CA LYS A 196 -25.29 10.92 -8.62
C LYS A 196 -25.40 9.44 -9.02
N PHE A 197 -26.44 9.07 -9.76
CA PHE A 197 -26.69 7.67 -10.19
C PHE A 197 -25.94 7.26 -11.48
N SER A 198 -25.49 8.21 -12.31
CA SER A 198 -24.63 7.87 -13.46
C SER A 198 -23.24 7.41 -13.00
N SER A 199 -22.75 7.95 -11.88
CA SER A 199 -21.52 7.46 -11.24
C SER A 199 -21.65 6.00 -10.80
N LEU A 200 -22.79 5.63 -10.23
CA LEU A 200 -23.08 4.26 -9.79
C LEU A 200 -23.09 3.29 -10.98
N ALA A 201 -23.76 3.65 -12.08
CA ALA A 201 -23.80 2.82 -13.29
C ALA A 201 -22.40 2.61 -13.88
N LYS A 202 -21.59 3.67 -13.98
CA LYS A 202 -20.19 3.58 -14.44
C LYS A 202 -19.35 2.69 -13.52
N GLN A 203 -19.63 2.69 -12.22
CA GLN A 203 -18.93 1.86 -11.25
C GLN A 203 -19.32 0.39 -11.35
N SER A 204 -20.60 0.07 -11.57
CA SER A 204 -21.04 -1.30 -11.84
C SER A 204 -20.32 -1.89 -13.05
N PHE A 205 -20.12 -1.13 -14.13
CA PHE A 205 -19.31 -1.56 -15.28
C PHE A 205 -17.81 -1.69 -14.93
N SER A 206 -17.27 -0.80 -14.12
CA SER A 206 -15.86 -0.83 -13.68
C SER A 206 -15.54 -2.00 -12.72
N ILE A 207 -16.55 -2.64 -12.14
CA ILE A 207 -16.39 -3.76 -11.20
C ILE A 207 -16.35 -5.12 -11.92
N TRP A 208 -16.89 -5.21 -13.14
CA TRP A 208 -16.96 -6.46 -13.91
C TRP A 208 -15.62 -7.21 -14.02
N PRO A 209 -14.47 -6.56 -14.27
CA PRO A 209 -13.18 -7.25 -14.30
C PRO A 209 -12.81 -7.91 -12.97
N LEU A 210 -13.15 -7.30 -11.83
CA LEU A 210 -12.89 -7.88 -10.51
C LEU A 210 -13.77 -9.11 -10.28
N ILE A 211 -15.04 -9.08 -10.70
CA ILE A 211 -15.94 -10.23 -10.62
C ILE A 211 -15.40 -11.36 -11.50
N PHE A 212 -14.99 -11.07 -12.73
CA PHE A 212 -14.41 -12.07 -13.63
C PHE A 212 -13.14 -12.70 -13.04
N LEU A 213 -12.24 -11.91 -12.45
CA LEU A 213 -11.07 -12.42 -11.74
C LEU A 213 -11.45 -13.25 -10.51
N GLY A 214 -12.50 -12.87 -9.78
CA GLY A 214 -13.06 -13.64 -8.68
C GLY A 214 -13.57 -15.01 -9.14
N VAL A 215 -14.32 -15.06 -10.24
CA VAL A 215 -14.80 -16.32 -10.84
C VAL A 215 -13.63 -17.16 -11.34
N GLY A 216 -12.68 -16.57 -12.07
CA GLY A 216 -11.49 -17.26 -12.56
C GLY A 216 -10.65 -17.87 -11.44
N ARG A 217 -10.47 -17.15 -10.33
CA ARG A 217 -9.81 -17.69 -9.13
C ARG A 217 -10.59 -18.86 -8.53
N LEU A 218 -11.91 -18.73 -8.38
CA LEU A 218 -12.76 -19.78 -7.82
C LEU A 218 -12.68 -21.07 -8.66
N LEU A 219 -12.75 -20.93 -9.99
CA LEU A 219 -12.66 -22.06 -10.91
C LEU A 219 -11.26 -22.70 -10.86
N SER A 220 -10.20 -21.90 -10.86
CA SER A 220 -8.81 -22.37 -10.81
C SER A 220 -8.48 -23.10 -9.51
N VAL A 221 -8.88 -22.55 -8.35
CA VAL A 221 -8.62 -23.19 -7.05
C VAL A 221 -9.39 -24.51 -6.93
N LYS A 222 -10.65 -24.54 -7.38
CA LYS A 222 -11.46 -25.77 -7.38
C LYS A 222 -10.95 -26.82 -8.36
N SER A 223 -10.43 -26.44 -9.53
CA SER A 223 -9.91 -27.39 -10.51
C SER A 223 -8.54 -27.97 -10.13
N ILE A 224 -7.73 -27.23 -9.36
CA ILE A 224 -6.38 -27.64 -8.93
C ILE A 224 -6.39 -28.33 -7.55
N GLU A 225 -7.56 -28.47 -6.90
CA GLU A 225 -7.70 -28.99 -5.52
C GLU A 225 -6.76 -28.32 -4.49
N TYR A 226 -6.40 -27.06 -4.74
CA TYR A 226 -5.51 -26.31 -3.88
C TYR A 226 -6.19 -25.99 -2.54
N HIS A 227 -5.43 -25.97 -1.45
CA HIS A 227 -5.95 -25.69 -0.11
C HIS A 227 -6.50 -24.27 -0.04
N GLU A 228 -7.81 -24.16 0.12
CA GLU A 228 -8.44 -22.90 0.50
C GLU A 228 -8.72 -22.95 2.00
N HIS A 229 -8.05 -22.08 2.76
CA HIS A 229 -8.45 -21.83 4.13
C HIS A 229 -9.83 -21.17 4.11
N THR A 230 -10.87 -21.99 4.29
CA THR A 230 -12.28 -21.58 4.29
C THR A 230 -12.59 -20.53 5.37
N SER A 231 -11.75 -20.44 6.39
CA SER A 231 -11.79 -19.41 7.44
C SER A 231 -11.41 -18.00 6.96
N GLU A 232 -10.82 -17.84 5.77
CA GLU A 232 -10.43 -16.52 5.27
C GLU A 232 -11.59 -15.70 4.71
N TYR A 233 -12.40 -16.32 3.85
CA TYR A 233 -13.50 -15.67 3.14
C TYR A 233 -14.73 -16.57 3.03
N GLY A 234 -14.54 -17.88 3.00
CA GLY A 234 -15.58 -18.86 2.79
C GLY A 234 -15.19 -19.88 1.74
N VAL A 235 -16.15 -20.70 1.32
CA VAL A 235 -15.96 -21.77 0.33
C VAL A 235 -16.06 -21.27 -1.11
N HIS A 236 -16.81 -20.18 -1.35
CA HIS A 236 -17.04 -19.63 -2.69
C HIS A 236 -16.66 -18.15 -2.80
N TRP A 237 -16.45 -17.49 -1.67
CA TRP A 237 -16.10 -16.08 -1.60
C TRP A 237 -14.59 -15.89 -1.61
N ASN A 238 -14.12 -14.79 -2.19
CA ASN A 238 -12.70 -14.48 -2.24
C ASN A 238 -12.45 -12.97 -2.18
N PHE A 239 -11.17 -12.62 -2.08
CA PHE A 239 -10.70 -11.23 -2.01
C PHE A 239 -11.21 -10.32 -3.14
N PHE A 240 -11.28 -10.82 -4.39
CA PHE A 240 -11.75 -10.00 -5.52
C PHE A 240 -13.25 -9.69 -5.38
N PHE A 241 -14.05 -10.65 -4.93
CA PHE A 241 -15.46 -10.40 -4.62
C PHE A 241 -15.60 -9.39 -3.47
N THR A 242 -14.84 -9.53 -2.38
CA THR A 242 -14.84 -8.54 -1.29
C THR A 242 -14.54 -7.13 -1.82
N LEU A 243 -13.51 -6.94 -2.64
CA LEU A 243 -13.19 -5.63 -3.22
C LEU A 243 -14.31 -5.10 -4.12
N ALA A 244 -14.90 -5.96 -4.96
CA ALA A 244 -16.00 -5.61 -5.86
C ALA A 244 -17.23 -5.11 -5.08
N PHE A 245 -17.68 -5.87 -4.09
CA PHE A 245 -18.87 -5.55 -3.30
C PHE A 245 -18.63 -4.36 -2.36
N VAL A 246 -17.45 -4.23 -1.73
CA VAL A 246 -17.11 -3.05 -0.93
C VAL A 246 -17.13 -1.79 -1.79
N ARG A 247 -16.57 -1.84 -3.00
CA ARG A 247 -16.58 -0.70 -3.93
C ARG A 247 -18.02 -0.33 -4.32
N LEU A 248 -18.86 -1.31 -4.67
CA LEU A 248 -20.27 -1.07 -5.02
C LEU A 248 -21.04 -0.44 -3.85
N ALA A 249 -20.92 -1.00 -2.65
CA ALA A 249 -21.59 -0.52 -1.45
C ALA A 249 -21.12 0.88 -1.05
N ALA A 250 -19.82 1.17 -1.14
CA ALA A 250 -19.27 2.49 -0.85
C ALA A 250 -19.79 3.55 -1.83
N SER A 251 -19.87 3.22 -3.11
CA SER A 251 -20.44 4.09 -4.14
C SER A 251 -21.91 4.41 -3.87
N LEU A 252 -22.69 3.44 -3.40
CA LEU A 252 -24.07 3.66 -2.96
C LEU A 252 -24.13 4.60 -1.75
N LEU A 253 -23.29 4.37 -0.73
CA LEU A 253 -23.21 5.24 0.45
C LEU A 253 -22.80 6.67 0.09
N LEU A 254 -21.86 6.86 -0.84
CA LEU A 254 -21.43 8.18 -1.31
C LEU A 254 -22.47 8.88 -2.20
N ALA A 255 -23.42 8.14 -2.79
CA ALA A 255 -24.56 8.72 -3.48
C ALA A 255 -25.61 9.27 -2.48
N ILE A 256 -25.79 8.59 -1.35
CA ILE A 256 -26.75 8.94 -0.29
C ILE A 256 -26.20 10.05 0.61
N PHE A 257 -24.95 9.91 1.07
CA PHE A 257 -24.33 10.80 2.05
C PHE A 257 -23.33 11.77 1.41
N PRO A 258 -23.19 13.00 1.92
CA PRO A 258 -22.21 13.95 1.40
C PRO A 258 -20.77 13.48 1.67
N LYS A 259 -19.93 13.51 0.64
CA LYS A 259 -18.53 13.05 0.69
C LYS A 259 -17.69 13.67 1.82
N ASN A 260 -17.95 14.94 2.16
CA ASN A 260 -17.23 15.69 3.21
C ASN A 260 -17.50 15.17 4.64
N LYS A 261 -18.55 14.38 4.84
CA LYS A 261 -18.91 13.76 6.14
C LYS A 261 -18.70 12.24 6.13
N SER A 262 -17.89 11.73 5.21
CA SER A 262 -17.60 10.28 5.08
C SER A 262 -17.00 9.67 6.35
N TRP A 263 -16.24 10.43 7.14
CA TRP A 263 -15.72 9.97 8.43
C TRP A 263 -16.81 9.65 9.47
N ILE A 264 -17.92 10.41 9.46
CA ILE A 264 -19.07 10.16 10.36
C ILE A 264 -19.73 8.84 9.99
N VAL A 265 -19.91 8.60 8.69
CA VAL A 265 -20.46 7.33 8.18
C VAL A 265 -19.55 6.16 8.57
N ALA A 266 -18.23 6.32 8.44
CA ALA A 266 -17.27 5.30 8.82
C ALA A 266 -17.34 4.94 10.31
N ILE A 267 -17.38 5.93 11.20
CA ILE A 267 -17.48 5.71 12.66
C ILE A 267 -18.80 5.03 13.00
N ASN A 268 -19.92 5.55 12.50
CA ASN A 268 -21.23 4.95 12.78
C ASN A 268 -21.30 3.51 12.29
N LEU A 269 -20.79 3.22 11.10
CA LEU A 269 -20.77 1.87 10.55
C LEU A 269 -19.92 0.91 11.40
N ALA A 270 -18.71 1.34 11.79
CA ALA A 270 -17.81 0.50 12.58
C ALA A 270 -18.34 0.25 14.01
N VAL A 271 -18.88 1.29 14.66
CA VAL A 271 -19.45 1.19 16.02
C VAL A 271 -20.73 0.36 15.98
N PHE A 272 -21.65 0.63 15.05
CA PHE A 272 -22.89 -0.12 14.92
C PHE A 272 -22.62 -1.60 14.62
N TYR A 273 -21.67 -1.89 13.74
CA TYR A 273 -21.26 -3.27 13.46
C TYR A 273 -20.69 -3.98 14.70
N GLN A 274 -19.86 -3.29 15.49
CA GLN A 274 -19.35 -3.85 16.75
C GLN A 274 -20.47 -4.07 17.79
N LEU A 275 -21.43 -3.15 17.88
CA LEU A 275 -22.58 -3.31 18.77
C LEU A 275 -23.42 -4.52 18.36
N ILE A 276 -23.66 -4.72 17.06
CA ILE A 276 -24.34 -5.93 16.57
C ILE A 276 -23.54 -7.17 16.96
N LEU A 277 -22.21 -7.19 16.75
CA LEU A 277 -21.37 -8.34 17.11
C LEU A 277 -21.41 -8.68 18.61
N ASN A 278 -21.55 -7.67 19.47
CA ASN A 278 -21.58 -7.85 20.92
C ASN A 278 -22.98 -8.23 21.45
N ILE A 279 -24.05 -7.61 20.92
CA ILE A 279 -25.42 -7.81 21.40
C ILE A 279 -26.01 -9.11 20.83
N THR A 280 -25.67 -9.46 19.60
CA THR A 280 -26.25 -10.62 18.91
C THR A 280 -25.30 -11.81 18.89
N SER A 281 -25.83 -13.00 18.60
CA SER A 281 -25.02 -14.21 18.35
C SER A 281 -24.25 -14.18 17.02
N LEU A 282 -24.06 -13.00 16.40
CA LEU A 282 -23.36 -12.88 15.12
C LEU A 282 -21.88 -13.25 15.24
N LYS A 283 -21.24 -12.91 16.36
CA LYS A 283 -19.84 -13.27 16.65
C LYS A 283 -19.64 -14.79 16.66
N THR A 284 -20.49 -15.51 17.39
CA THR A 284 -20.46 -16.98 17.43
C THR A 284 -20.82 -17.59 16.08
N PHE A 285 -21.76 -16.98 15.35
CA PHE A 285 -22.10 -17.38 13.99
C PHE A 285 -20.92 -17.26 13.02
N VAL A 286 -20.18 -16.14 13.00
CA VAL A 286 -19.01 -15.97 12.12
C VAL A 286 -17.95 -17.02 12.41
N LEU A 287 -17.65 -17.27 13.69
CA LEU A 287 -16.58 -18.17 14.11
C LEU A 287 -16.95 -19.66 13.89
N HIS A 288 -18.13 -20.08 14.36
CA HIS A 288 -18.50 -21.50 14.50
C HIS A 288 -19.72 -21.93 13.65
N GLY A 289 -20.38 -21.00 12.96
CA GLY A 289 -21.53 -21.28 12.11
C GLY A 289 -22.84 -21.42 12.85
N SER A 290 -23.93 -21.63 12.10
CA SER A 290 -25.30 -21.70 12.63
C SER A 290 -25.48 -22.75 13.73
N ASN A 291 -24.74 -23.84 13.66
CA ASN A 291 -24.90 -25.00 14.55
C ASN A 291 -23.74 -25.13 15.55
N GLY A 292 -22.80 -24.18 15.58
CA GLY A 292 -21.63 -24.21 16.45
C GLY A 292 -20.58 -25.29 16.14
N ARG A 293 -20.80 -26.10 15.09
CA ARG A 293 -19.93 -27.24 14.68
C ARG A 293 -19.20 -26.99 13.35
N ASP A 294 -19.03 -25.72 12.97
CA ASP A 294 -18.46 -25.27 11.69
C ASP A 294 -19.11 -25.91 10.45
N THR A 295 -20.42 -26.18 10.51
CA THR A 295 -21.15 -26.71 9.36
C THR A 295 -21.14 -25.69 8.22
N ARG A 296 -20.91 -26.15 7.00
CA ARG A 296 -20.86 -25.32 5.77
C ARG A 296 -22.06 -25.54 4.86
N VAL A 297 -23.23 -25.76 5.45
CA VAL A 297 -24.48 -26.03 4.73
C VAL A 297 -25.16 -24.70 4.37
N GLY A 298 -25.44 -24.51 3.09
CA GLY A 298 -26.07 -23.29 2.57
C GLY A 298 -25.09 -22.15 2.28
N PHE A 299 -25.46 -21.28 1.34
CA PHE A 299 -24.55 -20.24 0.81
C PHE A 299 -24.05 -19.26 1.88
N LEU A 300 -24.95 -18.81 2.77
CA LEU A 300 -24.62 -17.81 3.78
C LEU A 300 -23.68 -18.38 4.85
N ASN A 301 -23.94 -19.60 5.32
CA ASN A 301 -23.09 -20.27 6.31
C ASN A 301 -21.72 -20.68 5.72
N ALA A 302 -21.69 -21.02 4.42
CA ALA A 302 -20.45 -21.33 3.71
C ALA A 302 -19.53 -20.11 3.49
N ASN A 303 -20.09 -18.90 3.40
CA ASN A 303 -19.37 -17.66 3.06
C ASN A 303 -19.49 -16.55 4.11
N ARG A 304 -19.85 -16.93 5.34
CA ARG A 304 -20.18 -16.00 6.42
C ARG A 304 -19.04 -15.04 6.76
N GLU A 305 -17.80 -15.51 6.72
CA GLU A 305 -16.62 -14.69 6.98
C GLU A 305 -16.49 -13.55 5.96
N GLY A 306 -16.54 -13.88 4.67
CA GLY A 306 -16.40 -12.92 3.58
C GLY A 306 -17.56 -11.94 3.49
N LEU A 307 -18.79 -12.40 3.74
CA LEU A 307 -19.99 -11.57 3.68
C LEU A 307 -20.11 -10.60 4.86
N LEU A 308 -19.86 -11.07 6.09
CA LEU A 308 -20.02 -10.24 7.28
C LEU A 308 -18.86 -9.29 7.48
N SER A 309 -17.64 -9.63 7.03
CA SER A 309 -16.51 -8.71 7.03
C SER A 309 -16.67 -7.52 6.07
N LEU A 310 -17.63 -7.55 5.13
CA LEU A 310 -17.91 -6.43 4.22
C LEU A 310 -18.23 -5.13 4.97
N PHE A 311 -18.93 -5.21 6.11
CA PHE A 311 -19.29 -4.02 6.90
C PHE A 311 -18.06 -3.32 7.48
N GLY A 312 -17.12 -4.10 8.03
CA GLY A 312 -15.84 -3.56 8.51
C GLY A 312 -14.99 -2.97 7.38
N TYR A 313 -14.86 -3.68 6.26
CA TYR A 313 -14.13 -3.16 5.10
C TYR A 313 -14.78 -1.90 4.50
N LEU A 314 -16.10 -1.82 4.50
CA LEU A 314 -16.83 -0.62 4.09
C LEU A 314 -16.55 0.57 5.02
N ALA A 315 -16.40 0.35 6.32
CA ALA A 315 -16.00 1.39 7.27
C ALA A 315 -14.58 1.89 6.97
N ILE A 316 -13.62 0.99 6.72
CA ILE A 316 -12.25 1.35 6.31
C ILE A 316 -12.27 2.16 5.01
N TYR A 317 -13.08 1.74 4.03
CA TYR A 317 -13.22 2.44 2.75
C TYR A 317 -13.70 3.88 2.97
N MET A 318 -14.78 4.07 3.73
CA MET A 318 -15.34 5.41 3.99
C MET A 318 -14.39 6.31 4.78
N ALA A 319 -13.66 5.76 5.76
CA ALA A 319 -12.61 6.49 6.47
C ALA A 319 -11.50 6.94 5.51
N SER A 320 -11.08 6.05 4.60
CA SER A 320 -10.05 6.36 3.61
C SER A 320 -10.49 7.38 2.57
N VAL A 321 -11.78 7.46 2.23
CA VAL A 321 -12.32 8.52 1.35
C VAL A 321 -12.09 9.89 2.00
N GLN A 322 -12.37 10.04 3.29
CA GLN A 322 -12.10 11.29 4.01
C GLN A 322 -10.62 11.67 3.96
N VAL A 323 -9.74 10.70 4.19
CA VAL A 323 -8.28 10.91 4.09
C VAL A 323 -7.92 11.36 2.67
N GLY A 324 -8.44 10.70 1.64
CA GLY A 324 -8.22 11.08 0.24
C GLY A 324 -8.65 12.52 -0.06
N LEU A 325 -9.84 12.94 0.39
CA LEU A 325 -10.33 14.31 0.24
C LEU A 325 -9.42 15.32 0.95
N TYR A 326 -8.91 14.99 2.14
CA TYR A 326 -7.98 15.84 2.87
C TYR A 326 -6.63 15.99 2.17
N LEU A 327 -6.13 14.94 1.50
CA LEU A 327 -4.86 14.94 0.80
C LEU A 327 -4.91 15.65 -0.55
N VAL A 328 -6.00 15.50 -1.29
CA VAL A 328 -6.21 16.13 -2.61
C VAL A 328 -6.55 17.61 -2.49
N ARG A 329 -6.81 18.13 -1.28
CA ARG A 329 -6.95 19.57 -1.04
C ARG A 329 -5.70 20.30 -1.54
N CYS A 330 -5.90 21.30 -2.40
CA CYS A 330 -4.82 22.04 -3.06
C CYS A 330 -3.84 22.61 -2.03
N ARG A 331 -2.66 22.01 -1.94
CA ARG A 331 -1.51 22.46 -1.16
C ARG A 331 -0.38 22.71 -2.12
N ASN A 332 0.07 23.95 -2.16
CA ASN A 332 1.06 24.38 -3.14
C ASN A 332 2.42 24.58 -2.50
N SER A 333 2.51 24.68 -1.17
CA SER A 333 3.77 24.92 -0.45
C SER A 333 4.21 23.72 0.41
N VAL A 334 5.53 23.57 0.56
CA VAL A 334 6.14 22.64 1.54
C VAL A 334 5.65 22.93 2.96
N LYS A 335 5.45 24.21 3.32
CA LYS A 335 4.92 24.59 4.64
C LYS A 335 3.55 23.97 4.90
N ASP A 336 2.65 24.05 3.92
CA ASP A 336 1.29 23.48 4.02
C ASP A 336 1.34 21.96 4.18
N TRP A 337 2.27 21.30 3.50
CA TRP A 337 2.49 19.86 3.63
C TRP A 337 3.07 19.47 4.99
N MET A 338 3.96 20.28 5.58
CA MET A 338 4.43 20.05 6.96
C MET A 338 3.32 20.24 7.99
N GLU A 339 2.43 21.22 7.80
CA GLU A 339 1.21 21.38 8.61
C GLU A 339 0.28 20.16 8.48
N ALA A 340 0.10 19.67 7.26
CA ALA A 340 -0.67 18.46 7.01
C ALA A 340 -0.09 17.22 7.69
N VAL A 341 1.23 17.03 7.61
CA VAL A 341 1.93 15.93 8.27
C VAL A 341 1.72 16.01 9.79
N ARG A 342 1.84 17.19 10.40
CA ARG A 342 1.58 17.37 11.84
C ARG A 342 0.14 16.98 12.21
N PHE A 343 -0.84 17.42 11.43
CA PHE A 343 -2.24 17.06 11.65
C PHE A 343 -2.51 15.55 11.48
N LEU A 344 -1.90 14.92 10.46
CA LEU A 344 -2.02 13.48 10.24
C LEU A 344 -1.35 12.68 11.35
N LEU A 345 -0.19 13.11 11.85
CA LEU A 345 0.48 12.48 13.00
C LEU A 345 -0.37 12.55 14.27
N LEU A 346 -0.99 13.70 14.55
CA LEU A 346 -1.93 13.83 15.67
C LEU A 346 -3.12 12.88 15.50
N THR A 347 -3.65 12.78 14.28
CA THR A 347 -4.75 11.85 13.97
C THR A 347 -4.34 10.39 14.20
N VAL A 348 -3.14 10.01 13.76
CA VAL A 348 -2.57 8.68 14.00
C VAL A 348 -2.44 8.38 15.49
N LEU A 349 -1.93 9.34 16.28
CA LEU A 349 -1.81 9.19 17.73
C LEU A 349 -3.18 8.95 18.38
N VAL A 350 -4.19 9.75 18.01
CA VAL A 350 -5.56 9.58 18.50
C VAL A 350 -6.12 8.20 18.13
N LEU A 351 -5.89 7.74 16.90
CA LEU A 351 -6.33 6.40 16.47
C LEU A 351 -5.63 5.27 17.23
N PHE A 352 -4.35 5.40 17.56
CA PHE A 352 -3.65 4.41 18.39
C PHE A 352 -4.15 4.39 19.83
N ILE A 353 -4.41 5.56 20.43
CA ILE A 353 -5.03 5.65 21.76
C ILE A 353 -6.41 4.98 21.73
N PHE A 354 -7.22 5.30 20.72
CA PHE A 354 -8.54 4.69 20.55
C PHE A 354 -8.46 3.19 20.29
N LEU A 355 -7.45 2.71 19.55
CA LEU A 355 -7.21 1.27 19.36
C LEU A 355 -6.94 0.58 20.70
N HIS A 356 -6.06 1.14 21.54
CA HIS A 356 -5.78 0.58 22.86
C HIS A 356 -7.03 0.52 23.74
N LEU A 357 -7.84 1.60 23.74
CA LEU A 357 -9.12 1.61 24.46
C LEU A 357 -10.09 0.56 23.91
N SER A 358 -10.18 0.43 22.59
CA SER A 358 -11.06 -0.52 21.92
C SER A 358 -10.65 -1.97 22.20
N GLN A 359 -9.35 -2.28 22.21
CA GLN A 359 -8.85 -3.61 22.57
C GLN A 359 -9.10 -3.95 24.04
N ALA A 360 -9.11 -2.96 24.93
CA ALA A 360 -9.37 -3.16 26.35
C ALA A 360 -10.87 -3.34 26.68
N HIS A 361 -11.76 -2.64 25.96
CA HIS A 361 -13.21 -2.61 26.30
C HIS A 361 -14.10 -3.41 25.36
N ALA A 362 -13.67 -3.70 24.13
CA ALA A 362 -14.44 -4.44 23.15
C ALA A 362 -13.82 -5.81 22.88
N ASP A 363 -13.12 -5.96 21.75
CA ASP A 363 -12.51 -7.22 21.34
C ASP A 363 -11.08 -6.96 20.83
N PRO A 364 -10.17 -7.94 20.93
CA PRO A 364 -8.89 -7.86 20.23
C PRO A 364 -9.08 -7.74 18.72
N VAL A 365 -8.04 -7.32 18.01
CA VAL A 365 -8.08 -7.17 16.54
C VAL A 365 -8.38 -8.52 15.88
N SER A 366 -9.38 -8.56 15.00
CA SER A 366 -9.72 -9.74 14.21
C SER A 366 -9.99 -9.37 12.76
N ARG A 367 -9.13 -9.87 11.85
CA ARG A 367 -9.33 -9.74 10.40
C ARG A 367 -10.57 -10.49 9.92
N ARG A 368 -10.79 -11.71 10.43
CA ARG A 368 -11.88 -12.60 10.00
C ARG A 368 -13.26 -11.99 10.23
N MET A 369 -13.42 -11.27 11.34
CA MET A 369 -14.65 -10.52 11.66
C MET A 369 -14.63 -9.10 11.08
N ALA A 370 -13.45 -8.54 10.77
CA ALA A 370 -13.28 -7.12 10.45
C ALA A 370 -13.94 -6.20 11.51
N ASN A 371 -13.68 -6.49 12.78
CA ASN A 371 -14.28 -5.80 13.92
C ASN A 371 -13.79 -4.34 14.05
N LEU A 372 -14.35 -3.58 15.01
CA LEU A 372 -14.00 -2.16 15.20
C LEU A 372 -12.50 -1.97 15.40
N SER A 373 -11.88 -2.78 16.26
CA SER A 373 -10.45 -2.71 16.55
C SER A 373 -9.60 -2.98 15.31
N TYR A 374 -9.99 -3.94 14.46
CA TYR A 374 -9.34 -4.17 13.17
C TYR A 374 -9.46 -2.95 12.24
N CYS A 375 -10.65 -2.33 12.17
CA CYS A 375 -10.86 -1.15 11.31
C CYS A 375 -9.95 0.02 11.73
N VAL A 376 -9.91 0.32 13.04
CA VAL A 376 -9.06 1.38 13.60
C VAL A 376 -7.59 1.04 13.37
N TRP A 377 -7.19 -0.19 13.66
CA TRP A 377 -5.83 -0.68 13.48
C TRP A 377 -5.35 -0.54 12.03
N ALA A 378 -6.15 -0.98 11.07
CA ALA A 378 -5.84 -0.90 9.65
C ALA A 378 -5.69 0.55 9.17
N VAL A 379 -6.62 1.44 9.55
CA VAL A 379 -6.55 2.86 9.19
C VAL A 379 -5.35 3.54 9.84
N ALA A 380 -5.06 3.27 11.12
CA ALA A 380 -3.91 3.82 11.83
C ALA A 380 -2.57 3.43 11.18
N HIS A 381 -2.38 2.15 10.85
CA HIS A 381 -1.15 1.67 10.21
C HIS A 381 -1.02 2.17 8.76
N CYS A 382 -2.12 2.22 8.00
CA CYS A 382 -2.10 2.79 6.64
C CYS A 382 -1.75 4.28 6.65
N LEU A 383 -2.30 5.05 7.60
CA LEU A 383 -1.97 6.46 7.77
C LEU A 383 -0.53 6.67 8.21
N THR A 384 -0.04 5.87 9.15
CA THR A 384 1.37 5.89 9.59
C THR A 384 2.29 5.65 8.40
N PHE A 385 2.01 4.60 7.62
CA PHE A 385 2.80 4.24 6.45
C PHE A 385 2.78 5.36 5.39
N PHE A 386 1.62 5.96 5.15
CA PHE A 386 1.48 7.11 4.25
C PHE A 386 2.29 8.33 4.72
N VAL A 387 2.20 8.68 6.01
CA VAL A 387 2.94 9.81 6.59
C VAL A 387 4.44 9.60 6.44
N CYS A 388 4.95 8.40 6.67
CA CYS A 388 6.37 8.08 6.47
C CYS A 388 6.82 8.33 5.02
N PHE A 389 5.99 8.03 4.01
CA PHE A 389 6.30 8.36 2.62
C PHE A 389 6.29 9.86 2.33
N VAL A 390 5.32 10.61 2.89
CA VAL A 390 5.30 12.08 2.73
C VAL A 390 6.56 12.69 3.34
N VAL A 391 6.94 12.29 4.56
CA VAL A 391 8.16 12.75 5.22
C VAL A 391 9.40 12.41 4.38
N THR A 392 9.49 11.18 3.89
CA THR A 392 10.59 10.75 3.01
C THR A 392 10.69 11.62 1.76
N ASP A 393 9.55 11.92 1.12
CA ASP A 393 9.53 12.72 -0.10
C ASP A 393 9.94 14.18 0.17
N LEU A 394 9.49 14.76 1.30
CA LEU A 394 9.92 16.08 1.74
C LEU A 394 11.44 16.15 2.00
N VAL A 395 12.04 15.12 2.60
CA VAL A 395 13.50 15.02 2.78
C VAL A 395 14.22 14.93 1.43
N LEU A 396 13.68 14.17 0.47
CA LEU A 396 14.23 14.10 -0.88
C LEU A 396 14.12 15.43 -1.63
N VAL A 397 13.00 16.14 -1.50
CA VAL A 397 12.85 17.50 -2.06
C VAL A 397 13.87 18.45 -1.45
N PHE A 398 14.05 18.41 -0.12
CA PHE A 398 15.09 19.21 0.54
C PHE A 398 16.48 18.91 -0.02
N THR A 399 16.80 17.62 -0.22
CA THR A 399 18.10 17.21 -0.78
C THR A 399 18.26 17.62 -2.25
N LYS A 400 17.18 17.58 -3.05
CA LYS A 400 17.19 18.09 -4.44
C LYS A 400 17.46 19.59 -4.50
N LEU A 401 16.98 20.37 -3.53
CA LEU A 401 17.28 21.81 -3.46
C LEU A 401 18.76 22.07 -3.14
N LEU A 402 19.41 21.17 -2.38
CA LEU A 402 20.84 21.27 -2.12
C LEU A 402 21.68 21.03 -3.38
N VAL A 403 21.24 20.12 -4.27
CA VAL A 403 21.93 19.78 -5.53
C VAL A 403 21.05 20.13 -6.72
N LYS A 404 21.13 21.39 -7.17
CA LYS A 404 20.35 21.89 -8.32
C LYS A 404 20.62 21.04 -9.57
N GLY A 405 19.56 20.66 -10.29
CA GLY A 405 19.64 19.80 -11.48
C GLY A 405 19.50 18.30 -11.20
N SER A 406 19.61 17.88 -9.94
CA SER A 406 19.32 16.49 -9.56
C SER A 406 17.84 16.16 -9.77
N SER A 407 17.57 14.96 -10.27
CA SER A 407 16.21 14.51 -10.57
C SER A 407 16.04 13.07 -10.09
N VAL A 408 15.17 12.91 -9.08
CA VAL A 408 14.79 11.60 -8.53
C VAL A 408 13.41 11.26 -9.09
N PRO A 409 13.26 10.16 -9.86
CA PRO A 409 11.97 9.69 -10.34
C PRO A 409 11.05 9.32 -9.18
N SER A 410 9.74 9.57 -9.35
CA SER A 410 8.70 9.27 -8.35
C SER A 410 8.77 10.07 -7.05
N CYS A 411 9.43 11.24 -7.08
CA CYS A 411 9.50 12.21 -5.98
C CYS A 411 8.94 13.56 -6.46
N TRP A 412 8.46 14.41 -5.54
CA TRP A 412 7.84 15.69 -5.89
C TRP A 412 8.73 16.53 -6.81
N ASN A 413 8.08 17.18 -7.77
CA ASN A 413 8.71 18.16 -8.64
C ASN A 413 8.57 19.55 -8.02
N VAL A 414 9.67 20.30 -8.03
CA VAL A 414 9.68 21.69 -7.62
C VAL A 414 9.18 22.55 -8.78
N VAL A 415 8.11 23.31 -8.53
CA VAL A 415 7.48 24.21 -9.51
C VAL A 415 7.86 25.65 -9.17
N LYS A 416 8.00 26.51 -10.18
CA LYS A 416 8.20 27.94 -9.95
C LYS A 416 6.91 28.57 -9.40
N PRO A 417 7.00 29.57 -8.49
CA PRO A 417 5.82 30.27 -8.01
C PRO A 417 5.04 30.87 -9.19
N PRO A 418 3.69 30.82 -9.18
CA PRO A 418 2.88 31.53 -10.15
C PRO A 418 2.96 33.03 -9.83
N ASN A 419 3.95 33.74 -10.38
CA ASN A 419 4.10 35.18 -10.15
C ASN A 419 3.97 35.99 -11.45
N THR A 420 3.00 36.90 -11.44
CA THR A 420 3.13 38.29 -11.93
C THR A 420 3.79 38.50 -13.30
N SER A 421 3.06 38.19 -14.36
CA SER A 421 3.08 38.99 -15.60
C SER A 421 1.63 39.14 -16.08
N LYS A 422 1.05 40.33 -15.88
CA LYS A 422 -0.24 40.69 -16.48
C LYS A 422 -0.09 40.78 -18.00
N LYS A 423 -1.15 40.39 -18.71
CA LYS A 423 -1.56 40.82 -20.06
C LYS A 423 -0.55 40.63 -21.20
N HIS A 424 -0.69 39.53 -21.95
CA HIS A 424 -1.17 39.62 -23.33
C HIS A 424 -1.86 38.30 -23.72
N GLU A 425 -2.92 38.45 -24.48
CA GLU A 425 -3.86 37.43 -24.94
C GLU A 425 -3.24 36.40 -25.89
N ALA A 426 -3.96 35.28 -26.00
CA ALA A 426 -4.07 34.44 -27.19
C ALA A 426 -2.75 33.97 -27.84
N GLU A 427 -2.17 32.92 -27.25
CA GLU A 427 -1.79 31.71 -27.98
C GLU A 427 -1.30 30.69 -26.95
N ALA A 428 -2.14 29.70 -26.64
CA ALA A 428 -1.72 28.54 -25.89
C ALA A 428 -0.82 27.66 -26.76
N VAL A 429 0.40 28.14 -27.05
CA VAL A 429 1.47 27.27 -27.52
C VAL A 429 1.90 26.46 -26.31
N PRO A 430 1.66 25.13 -26.28
CA PRO A 430 2.17 24.31 -25.21
C PRO A 430 3.69 24.41 -25.29
N VAL A 431 4.34 24.92 -24.24
CA VAL A 431 5.78 24.77 -24.08
C VAL A 431 6.06 23.29 -24.24
N ARG A 432 6.62 22.97 -25.41
CA ARG A 432 6.96 21.64 -25.88
C ARG A 432 7.65 20.94 -24.71
N ARG A 433 7.08 19.82 -24.27
CA ARG A 433 7.82 18.82 -23.49
C ARG A 433 9.00 18.40 -24.37
N GLU A 434 10.12 19.10 -24.28
CA GLU A 434 11.35 18.73 -24.96
C GLU A 434 11.76 17.33 -24.48
N GLY A 435 11.49 16.34 -25.32
CA GLY A 435 12.42 15.27 -25.68
C GLY A 435 13.03 14.39 -24.59
N LYS A 436 12.63 14.46 -23.33
CA LYS A 436 13.13 13.54 -22.30
C LYS A 436 12.35 12.24 -22.41
N LEU A 437 12.98 11.23 -23.02
CA LEU A 437 12.60 9.82 -22.91
C LEU A 437 12.09 9.57 -21.47
N PRO A 438 10.88 9.03 -21.27
CA PRO A 438 10.34 8.83 -19.93
C PRO A 438 11.33 7.94 -19.16
N ARG A 439 11.97 8.50 -18.13
CA ARG A 439 12.94 7.75 -17.32
C ARG A 439 12.21 6.59 -16.66
N VAL A 440 12.54 5.38 -17.10
CA VAL A 440 11.87 4.16 -16.68
C VAL A 440 12.33 3.82 -15.27
N CYS A 441 11.43 3.99 -14.31
CA CYS A 441 11.61 3.69 -12.89
C CYS A 441 10.71 2.51 -12.51
N LEU A 442 11.17 1.60 -11.65
CA LEU A 442 10.39 0.43 -11.22
C LEU A 442 9.08 0.85 -10.55
N ILE A 443 9.10 1.89 -9.71
CA ILE A 443 7.91 2.42 -9.02
C ILE A 443 6.86 2.88 -10.05
N SER A 444 7.28 3.63 -11.07
CA SER A 444 6.39 4.08 -12.14
C SER A 444 5.86 2.91 -12.98
N ALA A 445 6.69 1.88 -13.21
CA ALA A 445 6.30 0.67 -13.94
C ALA A 445 5.20 -0.10 -13.20
N VAL A 446 5.39 -0.36 -11.90
CA VAL A 446 4.39 -1.05 -11.07
C VAL A 446 3.13 -0.21 -10.93
N ASN A 447 3.23 1.11 -10.73
CA ASN A 447 2.06 1.98 -10.62
C ASN A 447 1.19 2.00 -11.89
N LYS A 448 1.80 1.87 -13.07
CA LYS A 448 1.07 1.89 -14.35
C LYS A 448 0.22 0.64 -14.55
N ASN A 449 0.67 -0.51 -14.05
CA ASN A 449 0.08 -1.84 -14.27
C ASN A 449 -0.11 -2.60 -12.93
N GLN A 450 -0.70 -1.96 -11.91
CA GLN A 450 -0.78 -2.51 -10.54
C GLN A 450 -1.52 -3.84 -10.47
N LEU A 451 -2.71 -3.93 -11.08
CA LEU A 451 -3.47 -5.19 -11.10
C LEU A 451 -2.64 -6.28 -11.78
N LEU A 452 -2.05 -5.99 -12.94
CA LEU A 452 -1.27 -6.98 -13.67
C LEU A 452 -0.11 -7.50 -12.82
N PHE A 453 0.61 -6.62 -12.11
CA PHE A 453 1.65 -7.04 -11.19
C PHE A 453 1.11 -7.95 -10.08
N PHE A 454 -0.04 -7.62 -9.51
CA PHE A 454 -0.71 -8.46 -8.50
C PHE A 454 -1.14 -9.82 -9.05
N LEU A 455 -1.73 -9.88 -10.25
CA LEU A 455 -2.15 -11.13 -10.89
C LEU A 455 -0.95 -11.99 -11.28
N LEU A 456 0.07 -11.37 -11.88
CA LEU A 456 1.32 -12.03 -12.24
C LEU A 456 1.97 -12.66 -11.01
N ALA A 457 2.00 -11.93 -9.89
CA ALA A 457 2.49 -12.42 -8.62
C ALA A 457 1.73 -13.67 -8.14
N ASN A 458 0.38 -13.65 -8.16
CA ASN A 458 -0.43 -14.82 -7.78
C ASN A 458 -0.20 -16.03 -8.69
N VAL A 459 -0.11 -15.82 -10.01
CA VAL A 459 0.14 -16.90 -10.98
C VAL A 459 1.54 -17.50 -10.77
N MET A 460 2.55 -16.65 -10.63
CA MET A 460 3.93 -17.09 -10.36
C MET A 460 4.04 -17.84 -9.02
N THR A 461 3.27 -17.44 -8.00
CA THR A 461 3.19 -18.17 -6.73
C THR A 461 2.63 -19.58 -6.94
N GLY A 462 1.54 -19.70 -7.70
CA GLY A 462 0.98 -21.01 -8.06
C GLY A 462 1.98 -21.90 -8.80
N ILE A 463 2.74 -21.34 -9.76
CA ILE A 463 3.80 -22.05 -10.48
C ILE A 463 4.88 -22.56 -9.51
N VAL A 464 5.40 -21.70 -8.64
CA VAL A 464 6.42 -22.10 -7.65
C VAL A 464 5.89 -23.19 -6.71
N ASN A 465 4.65 -23.08 -6.23
CA ASN A 465 4.08 -24.04 -5.28
C ASN A 465 3.79 -25.42 -5.87
N ILE A 466 3.61 -25.51 -7.19
CA ILE A 466 3.45 -26.77 -7.94
C ILE A 466 4.82 -27.37 -8.28
N THR A 467 5.82 -26.53 -8.57
CA THR A 467 7.13 -26.98 -9.08
C THR A 467 8.17 -27.25 -7.99
N ILE A 468 8.03 -26.63 -6.82
CA ILE A 468 9.03 -26.68 -5.75
C ILE A 468 8.41 -27.17 -4.45
N ASP A 469 9.12 -28.04 -3.76
CA ASP A 469 8.80 -28.40 -2.37
C ASP A 469 9.21 -27.27 -1.41
N THR A 470 8.25 -26.37 -1.14
CA THR A 470 8.47 -25.17 -0.33
C THR A 470 8.71 -25.48 1.14
N ILE A 471 8.13 -26.56 1.69
CA ILE A 471 8.21 -26.89 3.12
C ILE A 471 9.61 -27.35 3.51
N HIS A 472 10.24 -28.18 2.68
CA HIS A 472 11.55 -28.77 2.97
C HIS A 472 12.72 -27.97 2.38
N SER A 473 12.45 -26.77 1.87
CA SER A 473 13.46 -25.90 1.25
C SER A 473 14.45 -25.31 2.26
N LYS A 474 15.75 -25.47 1.97
CA LYS A 474 16.86 -24.87 2.73
C LYS A 474 16.89 -23.35 2.55
N THR A 475 17.40 -22.63 3.55
CA THR A 475 17.41 -21.15 3.59
C THR A 475 18.00 -20.49 2.35
N ALA A 476 19.16 -20.96 1.85
CA ALA A 476 19.79 -20.38 0.66
C ALA A 476 18.94 -20.58 -0.61
N VAL A 477 18.31 -21.76 -0.75
CA VAL A 477 17.43 -22.09 -1.87
C VAL A 477 16.16 -21.24 -1.82
N THR A 478 15.53 -21.14 -0.64
CA THR A 478 14.37 -20.25 -0.42
C THR A 478 14.68 -18.82 -0.81
N LEU A 479 15.80 -18.25 -0.35
CA LEU A 479 16.18 -16.88 -0.68
C LEU A 479 16.41 -16.70 -2.18
N CYS A 480 17.07 -17.68 -2.84
CA CYS A 480 17.27 -17.65 -4.28
C CYS A 480 15.94 -17.64 -5.04
N ILE A 481 15.01 -18.53 -4.68
CA ILE A 481 13.68 -18.62 -5.29
C ILE A 481 12.90 -17.33 -5.11
N LEU A 482 12.85 -16.78 -3.90
CA LEU A 482 12.10 -15.54 -3.61
C LEU A 482 12.67 -14.34 -4.37
N HIS A 483 14.00 -14.23 -4.46
CA HIS A 483 14.65 -13.17 -5.24
C HIS A 483 14.39 -13.34 -6.74
N LEU A 484 14.51 -14.57 -7.27
CA LEU A 484 14.24 -14.86 -8.67
C LEU A 484 12.78 -14.56 -9.03
N TYR A 485 11.84 -14.99 -8.18
CA TYR A 485 10.42 -14.69 -8.30
C TYR A 485 10.16 -13.19 -8.38
N MET A 486 10.66 -12.41 -7.41
CA MET A 486 10.46 -10.96 -7.40
C MET A 486 11.16 -10.28 -8.59
N PHE A 487 12.36 -10.73 -8.95
CA PHE A 487 13.10 -10.19 -10.08
C PHE A 487 12.34 -10.40 -11.39
N CYS A 488 11.83 -11.61 -11.64
CA CYS A 488 11.01 -11.92 -12.81
C CYS A 488 9.75 -11.05 -12.88
N ASN A 489 9.01 -10.93 -11.77
CA ASN A 489 7.83 -10.07 -11.67
C ASN A 489 8.16 -8.60 -12.00
N CYS A 490 9.23 -8.06 -11.41
CA CYS A 490 9.70 -6.71 -11.65
C CYS A 490 10.17 -6.51 -13.10
N LEU A 491 10.90 -7.47 -13.67
CA LEU A 491 11.42 -7.41 -15.04
C LEU A 491 10.30 -7.39 -16.08
N ILE A 492 9.29 -8.24 -15.93
CA ILE A 492 8.13 -8.28 -16.85
C ILE A 492 7.40 -6.93 -16.83
N ILE A 493 7.10 -6.38 -15.67
CA ILE A 493 6.41 -5.08 -15.58
C ILE A 493 7.30 -3.93 -16.08
N TYR A 494 8.60 -3.96 -15.78
CA TYR A 494 9.55 -2.95 -16.24
C TYR A 494 9.69 -2.96 -17.76
N THR A 495 9.76 -4.13 -18.38
CA THR A 495 9.84 -4.27 -19.85
C THR A 495 8.54 -3.81 -20.53
N LEU A 496 7.37 -4.14 -19.99
CA LEU A 496 6.09 -3.62 -20.48
C LEU A 496 6.03 -2.08 -20.39
N HIS A 497 6.47 -1.50 -19.28
CA HIS A 497 6.54 -0.05 -19.13
C HIS A 497 7.54 0.57 -20.11
N ALA A 498 8.69 -0.06 -20.34
CA ALA A 498 9.69 0.40 -21.30
C ALA A 498 9.19 0.37 -22.75
N LYS A 499 8.29 -0.57 -23.07
CA LYS A 499 7.54 -0.62 -24.35
C LYS A 499 6.30 0.28 -24.36
N ASN A 500 6.07 1.04 -23.29
CA ASN A 500 4.91 1.90 -23.09
C ASN A 500 3.54 1.17 -23.10
N ILE A 501 3.54 -0.16 -22.96
CA ILE A 501 2.32 -0.99 -22.96
C ILE A 501 1.59 -0.79 -21.63
N VAL A 502 0.29 -0.49 -21.73
CA VAL A 502 -0.60 -0.33 -20.59
C VAL A 502 -1.72 -1.34 -20.71
N LEU A 503 -1.75 -2.28 -19.77
CA LEU A 503 -2.83 -3.25 -19.65
C LEU A 503 -3.77 -2.73 -18.55
N LYS A 504 -4.48 -1.65 -18.86
CA LYS A 504 -5.56 -1.14 -18.02
C LYS A 504 -6.84 -1.81 -18.48
N PHE A 505 -7.29 -2.78 -17.69
CA PHE A 505 -8.61 -3.39 -17.87
C PHE A 505 -9.69 -2.63 -17.08
N TRP A 506 -9.54 -1.32 -16.79
CA TRP A 506 -10.59 -0.44 -16.26
C TRP A 506 -10.12 1.02 -16.11
#